data_AF-J7TMI1-F1
#
_entry.id   AF-J7TMI1-F1
#
_cell.length_a   1.000
_cell.length_b   1.000
_cell.length_c   1.000
_cell.angle_alpha   90.00
_cell.angle_beta   90.00
_cell.angle_gamma   90.00
#
_symmetry.space_group_name_H-M   'P 1'
#
loop_
_entity.id
_entity.type
_entity.pdbx_description
1 polymer ?
#
loop_
_entity_poly.entity_id
_entity_poly.type
_entity_poly.pdbx_seq_one_letter_code
_entity_poly.pdbx_strand_id
1 'polypeptide(L)' 'MVQNYGTTELITILDNRHQTTNRNYFLKYPLKIRQRVRFITMDMSGAYMPLTRRLFQNVEIIIDRFHII' A
#
# COMPACT_ATOMS: atom_id res chain seq x y z
N MET A 1 -2.90 -0.07 5.18
CA MET A 1 -4.35 -0.31 4.97
C MET A 1 -4.63 -0.23 3.48
N VAL A 2 -5.53 -1.05 2.94
CA VAL A 2 -5.92 -1.02 1.50
C VAL A 2 -7.41 -0.70 1.42
N GLN A 3 -7.78 0.31 0.63
CA GLN A 3 -9.16 0.79 0.54
C GLN A 3 -9.59 0.95 -0.92
N ASN A 4 -10.87 0.64 -1.21
CA ASN A 4 -11.47 0.82 -2.53
C ASN A 4 -11.98 2.27 -2.69
N TYR A 5 -11.60 2.93 -3.78
CA TYR A 5 -11.92 4.35 -4.05
C TYR A 5 -13.40 4.60 -4.40
N GLY A 6 -14.18 3.54 -4.69
CA GLY A 6 -15.61 3.65 -5.02
C GLY A 6 -16.57 3.38 -3.85
N THR A 7 -16.12 2.66 -2.83
CA THR A 7 -16.99 2.18 -1.73
C THR A 7 -16.46 2.53 -0.35
N THR A 8 -15.27 3.12 -0.23
CA THR A 8 -14.59 3.37 1.07
C THR A 8 -14.42 2.07 1.88
N GLU A 9 -14.58 0.91 1.24
CA GLU A 9 -14.49 -0.39 1.89
C GLU A 9 -13.02 -0.69 2.19
N LEU A 10 -12.78 -0.96 3.48
CA LEU A 10 -11.54 -1.52 3.96
C LEU A 10 -11.42 -2.94 3.41
N ILE A 11 -10.54 -3.13 2.42
CA ILE A 11 -10.35 -4.42 1.75
C ILE A 11 -9.62 -5.39 2.66
N THR A 12 -8.63 -4.90 3.42
CA THR A 12 -7.86 -5.74 4.33
C THR A 12 -7.06 -4.91 5.33
N ILE A 13 -6.91 -5.46 6.54
CA ILE A 13 -5.89 -5.07 7.51
C ILE A 13 -4.84 -6.16 7.48
N LEU A 14 -3.59 -5.77 7.26
CA LEU A 14 -2.47 -6.70 7.35
C LEU A 14 -2.02 -6.74 8.82
N ASP A 15 -2.07 -7.92 9.44
CA ASP A 15 -1.75 -8.16 10.86
C ASP A 15 -0.30 -7.81 11.25
N ASN A 16 0.55 -7.43 10.30
CA ASN A 16 1.98 -7.37 10.50
C ASN A 16 2.63 -6.17 9.78
N ARG A 17 3.45 -5.42 10.53
CA ARG A 17 4.34 -4.33 10.05
C ARG A 17 5.60 -4.82 9.31
N HIS A 18 5.85 -6.12 9.20
CA HIS A 18 7.05 -6.64 8.55
C HIS A 18 6.93 -6.55 7.03
N GLN A 19 7.92 -5.92 6.39
CA GLN A 19 7.94 -5.67 4.95
C GLN A 19 7.78 -6.93 4.10
N THR A 20 8.33 -8.06 4.54
CA THR A 20 8.28 -9.36 3.85
C THR A 20 6.85 -9.90 3.76
N THR A 21 6.08 -9.80 4.83
CA THR A 21 4.68 -10.23 4.88
C THR A 21 3.81 -9.41 3.94
N ASN A 22 3.98 -8.08 3.95
CA ASN A 22 3.25 -7.18 3.07
C ASN A 22 3.60 -7.42 1.60
N ARG A 23 4.90 -7.59 1.29
CA ARG A 23 5.35 -7.92 -0.06
C ARG A 23 4.72 -9.23 -0.57
N ASN A 24 4.76 -10.29 0.24
CA ASN A 24 4.25 -11.60 -0.17
C ASN A 24 2.73 -11.58 -0.35
N TYR A 25 2.00 -10.82 0.46
CA TYR A 25 0.56 -10.62 0.27
C TYR A 25 0.24 -10.00 -1.10
N PHE A 26 0.91 -8.89 -1.45
CA PHE A 26 0.65 -8.22 -2.73
C PHE A 26 1.13 -9.01 -3.94
N LEU A 27 2.20 -9.80 -3.82
CA LEU A 27 2.69 -10.64 -4.91
C LEU A 27 1.72 -11.75 -5.32
N LYS A 28 0.73 -12.11 -4.49
CA LYS A 28 -0.36 -13.03 -4.88
C LYS A 28 -1.24 -12.44 -5.99
N TYR A 29 -1.26 -11.12 -6.14
CA TYR A 29 -2.03 -10.44 -7.18
C TYR A 29 -1.21 -10.24 -8.45
N PRO A 30 -1.77 -10.55 -9.64
CA PRO A 30 -1.11 -10.31 -10.92
C PRO A 30 -0.67 -8.84 -11.08
N LEU A 31 0.44 -8.62 -11.78
CA LEU A 31 0.99 -7.26 -12.02
C LEU A 31 -0.06 -6.33 -12.65
N LYS A 32 -0.88 -6.83 -13.58
CA LYS A 32 -1.96 -6.06 -14.22
C LYS A 32 -2.99 -5.51 -13.24
N ILE A 33 -3.24 -6.21 -12.13
CA ILE A 33 -4.14 -5.75 -11.06
C ILE A 33 -3.43 -4.73 -10.19
N ARG A 34 -2.18 -4.98 -9.83
CA ARG A 34 -1.37 -4.06 -9.03
C ARG A 34 -1.12 -2.72 -9.73
N GLN A 35 -0.95 -2.71 -11.04
CA GLN A 35 -0.81 -1.48 -11.84
C GLN A 35 -2.09 -0.63 -11.91
N ARG A 36 -3.25 -1.14 -11.44
CA ARG A 36 -4.48 -0.35 -11.33
C ARG A 36 -4.56 0.46 -10.04
N VAL A 37 -3.64 0.21 -9.09
CA VAL A 37 -3.58 0.97 -7.83
C VAL A 37 -3.06 2.37 -8.14
N ARG A 38 -3.88 3.39 -7.87
CA ARG A 38 -3.56 4.80 -8.14
C ARG A 38 -3.00 5.53 -6.92
N PHE A 39 -3.50 5.19 -5.73
CA PHE A 39 -3.12 5.87 -4.50
C PHE A 39 -2.75 4.84 -3.43
N ILE A 40 -1.67 5.10 -2.70
CA ILE A 40 -1.29 4.37 -1.50
C ILE A 40 -1.01 5.36 -0.39
N THR A 41 -1.65 5.14 0.76
CA THR A 41 -1.36 5.88 1.98
C THR A 41 -0.34 5.12 2.82
N MET A 42 0.78 5.73 3.19
CA MET A 42 1.81 5.12 4.05
C MET A 42 2.31 6.09 5.13
N ASP A 43 2.89 5.54 6.20
CA ASP A 43 3.48 6.36 7.27
C ASP A 43 4.71 7.17 6.80
N MET A 44 5.13 8.14 7.62
CA MET A 44 6.30 8.98 7.36
C MET A 44 7.65 8.23 7.47
N SER A 45 7.68 6.96 7.89
CA SER A 45 8.93 6.25 8.14
C SER A 45 9.77 6.06 6.87
N GLY A 46 9.16 6.20 5.69
CA GLY A 46 9.82 6.09 4.38
C GLY A 46 10.34 4.68 4.05
N ALA A 47 10.38 3.77 5.03
CA ALA A 47 10.96 2.44 4.93
C ALA A 47 10.27 1.59 3.84
N TYR A 48 9.00 1.86 3.55
CA TYR A 48 8.21 1.12 2.56
C TYR A 48 8.23 1.75 1.17
N MET A 49 8.80 2.94 1.00
CA MET A 49 8.74 3.70 -0.24
C MET A 49 9.41 2.97 -1.43
N PRO A 50 10.62 2.38 -1.29
CA PRO A 50 11.23 1.63 -2.39
C PRO A 50 10.45 0.36 -2.75
N LEU A 51 9.92 -0.33 -1.74
CA LEU A 51 9.14 -1.56 -1.92
C LEU A 51 7.81 -1.28 -2.62
N THR A 52 7.15 -0.20 -2.22
CA THR A 52 5.85 0.22 -2.76
C THR A 52 5.99 0.57 -4.24
N ARG A 53 7.02 1.33 -4.63
CA ARG A 53 7.28 1.66 -6.04
C ARG A 53 7.58 0.42 -6.91
N ARG A 54 8.19 -0.62 -6.33
CA ARG A 54 8.41 -1.90 -7.03
C ARG A 54 7.14 -2.72 -7.20
N LEU A 55 6.24 -2.68 -6.22
CA LEU A 55 5.01 -3.45 -6.23
C LEU A 55 3.91 -2.80 -7.08
N PHE A 56 3.89 -1.46 -7.14
CA PHE A 56 2.86 -0.67 -7.80
C PHE A 56 3.53 0.38 -8.72
N GLN A 57 3.69 0.03 -10.00
CA GLN A 57 4.10 0.98 -11.02
C GLN A 57 2.92 1.91 -11.31
N ASN A 58 3.14 3.23 -11.21
CA ASN A 58 2.16 4.33 -11.41
C ASN A 58 1.29 4.69 -10.18
N VAL A 59 1.80 4.45 -8.97
CA VAL A 59 1.12 4.85 -7.75
C VAL A 59 1.59 6.20 -7.22
N GLU A 60 0.64 7.02 -6.77
CA GLU A 60 0.89 8.22 -5.97
C GLU A 60 0.89 7.84 -4.49
N ILE A 61 1.95 8.25 -3.78
CA ILE A 61 2.11 7.96 -2.36
C ILE A 61 1.62 9.17 -1.57
N ILE A 62 0.56 8.96 -0.80
CA ILE A 62 0.01 9.93 0.14
C ILE A 62 0.62 9.61 1.51
N ILE A 63 1.23 10.60 2.14
CA ILE A 63 1.77 10.43 3.49
C ILE A 63 0.62 10.50 4.48
N ASP A 64 0.55 9.51 5.36
CA ASP A 64 -0.42 9.46 6.43
C ASP A 64 -0.13 10.56 7.46
N ARG A 65 -1.12 11.43 7.69
CA ARG A 65 -1.04 12.59 8.59
C ARG A 65 -1.35 12.24 10.05
N PHE A 66 -1.71 10.98 10.35
CA PHE A 66 -2.01 10.55 11.72
C PHE A 66 -0.78 10.44 12.65
N HIS A 67 0.41 10.83 12.19
CA HIS A 67 1.62 10.93 13.02
C HIS A 67 1.97 12.40 13.35
N ILE A 68 0.97 13.19 13.74
CA ILE A 68 1.19 14.46 14.46
C ILE A 68 0.96 14.12 15.94
N ILE A 69 2.04 14.09 16.72
CA ILE A 69 2.00 14.10 18.20
C ILE A 69 2.25 15.54 18.63
#